data_AF-A0A1Z9F5Y6-F1
#
_entry.id   AF-A0A1Z9F5Y6-F1
#
_cell.length_a   1.000
_cell.length_b   1.000
_cell.length_c   1.000
_cell.angle_alpha   90.00
_cell.angle_beta   90.00
_cell.angle_gamma   90.00
#
_symmetry.space_group_name_H-M   'P 1'
#
loop_
_entity.id
_entity.type
_entity.pdbx_description
1 polymer ?
#
loop_
_entity_poly.entity_id
_entity_poly.type
_entity_poly.pdbx_seq_one_letter_code
_entity_poly.pdbx_strand_id
1 'polypeptide(L)' 'MSNQRPGKYQSKAMFNDNGSMLRQVINFAKEAEKLLEEKGEEDSAFYFGQLKDWLVDNPGKGFNEKTHRILGL' A
#
# COMPACT_ATOMS: atom_id res chain seq x y z
N MET A 1 37.28 -26.99 -18.49
CA MET A 1 36.82 -26.45 -17.21
C MET A 1 35.61 -25.57 -17.46
N SER A 2 34.47 -25.86 -16.83
CA SER A 2 33.25 -25.05 -16.92
C SER A 2 33.24 -24.06 -15.75
N ASN A 3 33.36 -22.76 -16.05
CA ASN A 3 33.30 -21.68 -15.05
C ASN A 3 31.90 -21.05 -15.01
N GLN A 4 30.84 -21.86 -14.89
CA GLN A 4 29.52 -21.33 -14.59
C GLN A 4 29.29 -21.31 -13.07
N ARG A 5 29.18 -20.11 -12.50
CA ARG A 5 28.70 -19.93 -11.13
C ARG A 5 27.25 -20.45 -11.06
N PRO A 6 26.89 -21.30 -10.08
CA PRO A 6 25.51 -21.70 -9.89
C PRO A 6 24.67 -20.44 -9.66
N GLY A 7 23.69 -20.22 -10.53
CA GLY A 7 22.75 -19.11 -10.39
C GLY A 7 22.05 -19.23 -9.05
N LYS A 8 22.22 -18.23 -8.17
CA LYS A 8 21.39 -18.09 -6.98
C LYS A 8 19.98 -17.78 -7.46
N TYR A 9 19.17 -18.81 -7.66
CA TYR A 9 17.72 -18.65 -7.67
C TYR A 9 17.33 -18.23 -6.27
N GLN A 10 17.28 -16.91 -6.04
CA GLN A 10 16.49 -16.41 -4.93
C GLN A 10 15.06 -16.79 -5.29
N SER A 11 14.48 -17.73 -4.52
CA SER A 11 13.04 -17.88 -4.51
C SER A 11 12.52 -16.49 -4.17
N LYS A 12 11.95 -15.80 -5.16
CA LYS A 12 11.12 -14.62 -4.89
C LYS A 12 10.15 -15.13 -3.84
N ALA A 13 10.27 -14.61 -2.62
CA ALA A 13 9.37 -14.96 -1.54
C ALA A 13 7.98 -14.94 -2.16
N MET A 14 7.33 -16.11 -2.18
CA MET A 14 5.95 -16.22 -2.62
C MET A 14 5.15 -15.48 -1.55
N PHE A 15 5.12 -14.15 -1.67
CA PHE A 15 4.23 -13.24 -0.99
C PHE A 15 2.84 -13.54 -1.51
N ASN A 16 2.30 -14.69 -1.10
CA ASN A 16 0.87 -14.96 -1.09
C ASN A 16 0.25 -14.19 0.09
N ASP A 17 0.62 -12.91 0.23
CA ASP A 17 0.47 -12.07 1.42
C ASP A 17 -0.29 -10.78 1.09
N ASN A 18 -1.01 -10.76 -0.05
CA ASN A 18 -1.77 -9.58 -0.47
C ASN A 18 -2.74 -9.09 0.63
N GLY A 19 -3.32 -10.01 1.43
CA GLY A 19 -4.17 -9.64 2.55
C GLY A 19 -3.42 -9.01 3.74
N SER A 20 -2.17 -9.43 3.98
CA SER A 20 -1.29 -8.85 5.02
C SER A 20 -0.78 -7.48 4.58
N MET A 21 -0.31 -7.36 3.33
CA MET A 21 0.14 -6.09 2.76
C MET A 21 -0.98 -5.06 2.72
N LEU A 22 -2.20 -5.45 2.31
CA LEU A 22 -3.36 -4.56 2.31
C LEU A 22 -3.66 -4.02 3.72
N ARG A 23 -3.67 -4.89 4.73
CA ARG A 23 -3.89 -4.49 6.13
C ARG A 23 -2.81 -3.54 6.63
N GLN A 24 -1.55 -3.81 6.29
CA GLN A 24 -0.43 -2.93 6.66
C GLN A 24 -0.60 -1.53 6.07
N VAL A 25 -1.01 -1.43 4.79
CA VAL A 25 -1.20 -0.13 4.15
C VAL A 25 -2.42 0.61 4.70
N ILE A 26 -3.52 -0.08 4.99
CA ILE A 26 -4.69 0.53 5.66
C ILE A 26 -4.29 1.12 7.01
N ASN A 27 -3.52 0.37 7.82
CA ASN A 27 -3.06 0.84 9.12
C ASN A 27 -2.12 2.05 9.00
N PHE A 28 -1.20 2.01 8.04
CA PHE A 28 -0.31 3.13 7.74
C PHE A 28 -1.10 4.38 7.35
N ALA A 29 -2.07 4.26 6.44
CA ALA A 29 -2.88 5.39 6.01
C ALA A 29 -3.70 6.00 7.18
N LYS A 30 -4.27 5.15 8.05
CA LYS A 30 -4.97 5.58 9.26
C LYS A 30 -4.06 6.31 10.25
N GLU A 31 -2.83 5.83 10.44
CA GLU A 31 -1.86 6.50 11.33
C GLU A 31 -1.42 7.85 10.76
N ALA A 32 -1.16 7.91 9.45
CA ALA A 32 -0.81 9.15 8.76
C ALA A 32 -1.92 10.19 8.85
N GLU A 33 -3.17 9.81 8.56
CA GLU A 33 -4.36 10.67 8.71
C GLU A 33 -4.39 11.31 10.10
N LYS A 34 -4.34 10.50 11.17
CA LYS A 34 -4.38 10.98 12.56
C LYS A 34 -3.22 11.94 12.89
N LEU A 35 -1.99 11.59 12.50
CA LEU A 35 -0.81 12.42 12.78
C LEU A 35 -0.82 13.74 12.02
N LEU A 36 -1.40 13.76 10.82
CA LEU A 36 -1.53 14.97 10.01
C LEU A 36 -2.64 15.88 10.56
N GLU A 37 -3.79 15.32 10.98
CA GLU A 37 -4.83 16.05 11.71
C GLU A 37 -4.26 16.71 12.98
N GLU A 38 -3.49 15.96 13.78
CA GLU A 38 -2.85 16.48 15.00
C GLU A 38 -1.86 17.63 14.72
N LYS A 39 -1.29 17.68 13.52
CA LYS A 39 -0.36 18.74 13.07
C LYS A 39 -1.05 19.91 12.37
N GLY A 40 -2.37 19.83 12.13
CA GLY A 40 -3.12 20.82 11.36
C GLY A 40 -2.91 20.73 9.84
N GLU A 41 -2.39 19.61 9.34
CA GLU A 41 -2.16 19.34 7.91
C GLU A 41 -3.39 18.67 7.28
N GLU A 42 -4.55 19.32 7.39
CA GLU A 42 -5.88 18.75 7.07
C GLU A 42 -5.99 18.27 5.61
N ASP A 43 -5.47 19.02 4.65
CA ASP A 43 -5.49 18.64 3.22
C ASP A 43 -4.74 17.33 2.98
N SER A 44 -3.59 17.15 3.63
CA SER A 44 -2.81 15.93 3.52
C SER A 44 -3.50 14.77 4.23
N ALA A 45 -4.06 15.03 5.42
CA ALA A 45 -4.80 14.03 6.19
C ALA A 45 -5.98 13.48 5.38
N PHE A 46 -6.73 14.36 4.71
CA PHE A 46 -7.86 14.01 3.87
C PHE A 46 -7.50 12.97 2.80
N TYR A 47 -6.39 13.14 2.08
CA TYR A 47 -5.97 12.17 1.06
C TYR A 47 -5.64 10.79 1.63
N PHE A 48 -5.04 10.72 2.83
CA PHE A 48 -4.77 9.45 3.50
C PHE A 48 -6.06 8.79 4.02
N GLY A 49 -7.01 9.59 4.52
CA GLY A 49 -8.35 9.12 4.88
C GLY A 49 -9.08 8.52 3.67
N GLN A 50 -9.09 9.23 2.55
CA GLN A 50 -9.71 8.77 1.30
C GLN A 50 -9.06 7.48 0.76
N LEU A 51 -7.72 7.37 0.85
CA LEU A 51 -7.00 6.15 0.48
C LEU A 51 -7.36 4.97 1.40
N LYS A 52 -7.39 5.19 2.71
CA LYS A 52 -7.76 4.20 3.73
C LYS A 52 -9.17 3.67 3.47
N ASP A 53 -10.14 4.57 3.31
CA ASP A 53 -11.54 4.22 3.09
C ASP A 53 -11.71 3.42 1.79
N TRP A 54 -11.07 3.86 0.71
CA TRP A 54 -11.13 3.14 -0.56
C TRP A 54 -10.56 1.72 -0.47
N LEU A 55 -9.44 1.52 0.23
CA LEU A 55 -8.81 0.22 0.42
C LEU A 55 -9.64 -0.73 1.28
N VAL A 56 -10.36 -0.18 2.28
CA VAL A 56 -11.30 -0.94 3.13
C VAL A 56 -12.51 -1.39 2.32
N ASP A 57 -13.06 -0.50 1.48
CA ASP A 57 -14.25 -0.77 0.67
C ASP A 57 -13.96 -1.65 -0.55
N ASN A 58 -12.72 -1.61 -1.07
CA ASN A 58 -12.32 -2.29 -2.29
C ASN A 58 -11.10 -3.22 -2.10
N PRO A 59 -11.15 -4.18 -1.15
CA PRO A 59 -9.99 -4.99 -0.78
C PRO A 59 -9.49 -5.88 -1.95
N GLY A 60 -10.37 -6.24 -2.87
CA GLY A 60 -10.03 -7.01 -4.08
C GLY A 60 -9.38 -6.18 -5.19
N LYS A 61 -9.53 -4.84 -5.15
CA LYS A 61 -8.88 -3.95 -6.13
C LYS A 61 -7.48 -3.54 -5.68
N GLY A 62 -7.26 -3.33 -4.39
CA GLY A 62 -5.94 -3.03 -3.83
C GLY A 62 -5.19 -1.99 -4.67
N PHE A 63 -3.95 -2.27 -5.07
CA PHE A 63 -3.15 -1.29 -5.84
C PHE A 63 -3.41 -1.30 -7.36
N ASN A 64 -4.47 -1.95 -7.83
CA ASN A 64 -4.75 -2.09 -9.27
C ASN A 64 -5.65 -0.99 -9.86
N GLU A 65 -6.17 -0.06 -9.04
CA GLU A 65 -6.97 1.07 -9.52
C GLU A 65 -6.09 2.32 -9.71
N LYS A 66 -6.50 3.21 -10.61
CA LYS A 66 -5.75 4.44 -10.89
C LYS A 66 -5.88 5.42 -9.72
N THR A 67 -4.76 5.94 -9.23
CA THR A 67 -4.70 6.84 -8.07
C THR A 67 -5.58 8.08 -8.22
N HIS A 68 -5.69 8.67 -9.41
CA HIS A 68 -6.56 9.83 -9.65
C HIS A 68 -8.06 9.53 -9.46
N ARG A 69 -8.49 8.28 -9.70
CA ARG A 69 -9.88 7.86 -9.42
C ARG A 69 -10.14 7.66 -7.94
N ILE A 70 -9.11 7.20 -7.23
CA ILE A 70 -9.16 7.02 -5.77
C ILE A 70 -9.18 8.38 -5.09
N LEU A 71 -8.32 9.31 -5.52
CA LEU A 71 -8.10 10.61 -4.89
C LEU A 71 -8.93 11.77 -5.48
N GLY A 72 -9.64 11.55 -6.59
CA GLY A 72 -10.44 12.60 -7.24
C GLY A 72 -9.63 13.71 -7.91
N LEU A 73 -8.42 13.38 -8.40
CA LEU A 73 -7.47 14.30 -9.03
C LEU A 73 -7.58 14.34 -10.56
#